data_AF-A0A7J4Q645-F1
#
_entry.id   AF-A0A7J4Q645-F1
#
_cell.length_a   1.000
_cell.length_b   1.000
_cell.length_c   1.000
_cell.angle_alpha   90.00
_cell.angle_beta   90.00
_cell.angle_gamma   90.00
#
_symmetry.space_group_name_H-M   'P 1'
#
loop_
_entity.id
_entity.type
_entity.pdbx_description
1 polymer ?
#
loop_
_entity_poly.entity_id
_entity_poly.type
_entity_poly.pdbx_seq_one_letter_code
_entity_poly.pdbx_strand_id
1 'polypeptide(L)'
;MSTERRSREVNDLPEWAKRIHQEYGSPKLETIQDIFLGPLIKRKSGLRKDDLIEILLDSRALPKDSDPYIRGMLVGTSRNVIEILDENGDFRSIARDVIVELRLITHLRKPYIEDRELLTFEKEDMRRRSNLHEAAERQADGRDDNHVWD
;
A
#
# COMPACT_ATOMS: atom_id res chain seq x y z
N MET A 1 -6.83 -17.19 -26.97
CA MET A 1 -5.47 -17.15 -26.39
C MET A 1 -5.55 -16.36 -25.10
N SER A 2 -5.40 -17.03 -23.96
CA SER A 2 -5.46 -16.43 -22.62
C SER A 2 -4.29 -15.46 -22.46
N THR A 3 -4.59 -14.16 -22.34
CA THR A 3 -3.62 -13.13 -21.97
C THR A 3 -3.40 -13.18 -20.47
N GLU A 4 -2.99 -14.35 -19.95
CA GLU A 4 -2.31 -14.39 -18.65
C GLU A 4 -1.00 -13.63 -18.86
N ARG A 5 -0.76 -12.58 -18.07
CA ARG A 5 0.60 -12.04 -17.99
C ARG A 5 1.49 -13.24 -17.67
N ARG A 6 2.57 -13.41 -18.44
CA ARG A 6 3.59 -14.44 -18.18
C ARG A 6 3.89 -14.43 -16.69
N SER A 7 3.89 -15.62 -16.06
CA SER A 7 4.17 -15.71 -14.65
C SER A 7 5.50 -15.02 -14.37
N ARG A 8 5.48 -13.87 -13.66
CA ARG A 8 6.72 -13.16 -13.31
C ARG A 8 7.47 -14.02 -12.30
N GLU A 9 8.68 -14.41 -12.67
CA GLU A 9 9.62 -15.03 -11.75
C GLU A 9 10.43 -13.93 -11.04
N VAL A 10 11.06 -14.27 -9.91
CA VAL A 10 11.92 -13.33 -9.18
C VAL A 10 13.08 -12.83 -10.06
N ASN A 11 13.54 -13.66 -11.00
CA ASN A 11 14.61 -13.31 -11.94
C ASN A 11 14.24 -12.19 -12.91
N ASP A 12 12.94 -12.00 -13.19
CA ASP A 12 12.42 -10.95 -14.07
C ASP A 12 12.32 -9.57 -13.39
N LEU A 13 12.52 -9.51 -12.08
CA LEU A 13 12.44 -8.26 -11.32
C LEU A 13 13.72 -7.42 -11.50
N PRO A 14 13.62 -6.09 -11.46
CA PRO A 14 14.80 -5.23 -11.36
C PRO A 14 15.52 -5.47 -10.02
N GLU A 15 16.83 -5.22 -9.98
CA GLU A 15 17.68 -5.56 -8.81
C GLU A 15 17.20 -4.95 -7.49
N TRP A 16 16.73 -3.70 -7.51
CA TRP A 16 16.16 -3.06 -6.32
C TRP A 16 14.92 -3.81 -5.79
N ALA A 17 14.09 -4.31 -6.69
CA ALA A 17 12.87 -5.03 -6.33
C ALA A 17 13.18 -6.44 -5.82
N LYS A 18 14.23 -7.09 -6.34
CA LYS A 18 14.72 -8.38 -5.82
C LYS A 18 15.16 -8.26 -4.37
N ARG A 19 15.90 -7.19 -4.02
CA ARG A 19 16.34 -6.92 -2.65
C ARG A 19 15.14 -6.78 -1.71
N ILE A 20 14.18 -5.91 -2.05
CA ILE A 20 12.98 -5.70 -1.21
C ILE A 20 12.15 -6.99 -1.12
N HIS A 21 12.01 -7.74 -2.21
CA HIS A 21 11.30 -9.04 -2.20
C HIS A 21 11.93 -10.04 -1.23
N GLN A 22 13.27 -10.08 -1.16
CA GLN A 22 14.00 -10.93 -0.21
C GLN A 22 13.76 -10.49 1.24
N GLU A 23 13.91 -9.20 1.52
CA GLU A 23 13.68 -8.61 2.85
C GLU A 23 12.23 -8.79 3.33
N TYR A 24 11.27 -8.75 2.40
CA TYR A 24 9.85 -8.98 2.69
C TYR A 24 9.50 -10.44 3.04
N GLY A 25 10.41 -11.39 2.80
CA GLY A 25 10.19 -12.82 3.08
C GLY A 25 9.91 -13.69 1.86
N SER A 26 10.21 -13.20 0.66
CA SER A 26 10.24 -13.96 -0.60
C SER A 26 8.95 -14.73 -0.95
N PRO A 27 7.78 -14.08 -1.01
CA PRO A 27 6.54 -14.74 -1.40
C PRO A 27 6.60 -15.29 -2.84
N LYS A 28 5.86 -16.38 -3.10
CA LYS A 28 5.76 -17.01 -4.43
C LYS A 28 4.96 -16.14 -5.40
N LEU A 29 5.65 -15.42 -6.27
CA LEU A 29 5.08 -14.42 -7.18
C LEU A 29 4.05 -15.00 -8.17
N GLU A 30 4.23 -16.25 -8.60
CA GLU A 30 3.29 -16.99 -9.46
C GLU A 30 1.86 -17.04 -8.89
N THR A 31 1.72 -17.05 -7.56
CA THR A 31 0.43 -17.26 -6.89
C THR A 31 -0.35 -15.97 -6.62
N ILE A 32 0.27 -14.81 -6.86
CA ILE A 32 -0.26 -13.50 -6.44
C ILE A 32 -0.44 -12.53 -7.61
N GLN A 33 -0.55 -13.04 -8.83
CA GLN A 33 -0.69 -12.22 -10.03
C GLN A 33 -2.11 -11.71 -10.25
N ASP A 34 -2.20 -10.71 -11.13
CA ASP A 34 -3.47 -10.20 -11.61
C ASP A 34 -4.06 -11.12 -12.68
N ILE A 35 -5.39 -11.26 -12.63
CA ILE A 35 -6.22 -11.97 -13.59
C ILE A 35 -7.13 -10.93 -14.25
N PHE A 36 -6.78 -10.47 -15.44
CA PHE A 36 -7.51 -9.39 -16.13
C PHE A 36 -8.71 -9.90 -16.95
N LEU A 37 -8.65 -11.15 -17.42
CA LEU A 37 -9.60 -11.72 -18.38
C LEU A 37 -10.34 -12.93 -17.78
N GLY A 38 -11.49 -13.28 -18.37
CA GLY A 38 -12.34 -14.37 -17.90
C GLY A 38 -13.57 -13.89 -17.12
N PRO A 39 -14.24 -14.79 -16.35
CA PRO A 39 -15.41 -14.44 -15.55
C PRO A 39 -15.10 -13.34 -14.53
N LEU A 40 -15.99 -12.35 -14.39
CA LEU A 40 -15.77 -11.19 -13.51
C LEU A 40 -15.41 -11.58 -12.08
N ILE A 41 -16.06 -12.61 -11.53
CA ILE A 41 -15.81 -13.11 -10.17
C ILE A 41 -14.40 -13.68 -9.96
N LYS A 42 -13.72 -14.08 -11.04
CA LYS A 42 -12.35 -14.61 -10.99
C LYS A 42 -11.30 -13.54 -11.29
N ARG A 43 -11.70 -12.35 -11.77
CA ARG A 43 -10.76 -11.28 -12.09
C ARG A 43 -10.21 -10.68 -10.81
N LYS A 44 -8.91 -10.42 -10.82
CA LYS A 44 -8.16 -9.85 -9.70
C LYS A 44 -7.22 -8.82 -10.31
N SER A 45 -7.39 -7.56 -9.94
CA SER A 45 -6.59 -6.47 -10.46
C SER A 45 -6.55 -5.32 -9.49
N GLY A 46 -5.47 -4.54 -9.54
CA GLY A 46 -5.34 -3.30 -8.79
C GLY A 46 -4.20 -3.35 -7.79
N LEU A 47 -3.84 -2.17 -7.29
CA LEU A 47 -2.77 -2.01 -6.31
C LEU A 47 -3.20 -2.56 -4.95
N ARG A 48 -2.26 -3.22 -4.30
CA ARG A 48 -2.40 -3.82 -2.97
C ARG A 48 -1.37 -3.19 -2.05
N LYS A 49 -1.63 -3.27 -0.75
CA LYS A 49 -0.64 -2.89 0.24
C LYS A 49 0.63 -3.73 0.04
N ASP A 50 1.78 -3.11 0.22
CA ASP A 50 3.11 -3.70 0.06
C ASP A 50 3.48 -4.07 -1.39
N ASP A 51 2.72 -3.63 -2.40
CA ASP A 51 3.11 -3.82 -3.80
C ASP A 51 4.38 -3.05 -4.14
N LEU A 52 5.27 -3.65 -4.94
CA LEU A 52 6.41 -2.95 -5.49
C LEU A 52 5.98 -2.13 -6.70
N ILE A 53 6.23 -0.84 -6.66
CA ILE A 53 5.80 0.11 -7.68
C ILE A 53 6.94 1.02 -8.12
N GLU A 54 6.80 1.54 -9.33
CA GLU A 54 7.62 2.61 -9.89
C GLU A 54 6.71 3.79 -10.23
N ILE A 55 7.06 4.97 -9.75
CA ILE A 55 6.34 6.22 -9.95
C ILE A 55 7.20 7.12 -10.81
N LEU A 56 6.65 7.63 -11.90
CA LEU A 56 7.25 8.70 -12.69
C LEU A 56 6.64 10.03 -12.28
N LEU A 57 7.47 10.96 -11.82
CA LEU A 57 7.07 12.30 -11.45
C LEU A 57 7.13 13.29 -12.64
N ASP A 58 6.35 14.35 -12.54
CA ASP A 58 6.46 15.51 -13.43
C ASP A 58 7.79 16.23 -13.16
N SER A 59 8.68 16.21 -14.15
CA SER A 59 10.01 16.79 -14.05
C SER A 59 10.00 18.30 -13.77
N ARG A 60 8.89 18.99 -14.07
CA ARG A 60 8.73 20.42 -13.78
C ARG A 60 8.58 20.71 -12.28
N ALA A 61 8.17 19.71 -11.50
CA ALA A 61 8.03 19.80 -10.05
C ALA A 61 9.33 19.43 -9.30
N LEU A 62 10.40 19.08 -10.03
CA LEU A 62 11.66 18.61 -9.45
C LEU A 62 12.80 19.61 -9.69
N PRO A 63 13.85 19.60 -8.83
CA PRO A 63 15.09 20.30 -9.11
C PRO A 63 15.70 19.82 -10.43
N LYS A 64 16.43 20.71 -11.10
CA LYS A 64 17.17 20.35 -12.33
C LYS A 64 18.08 19.16 -12.06
N ASP A 65 18.17 18.26 -13.04
CA ASP A 65 18.99 17.05 -13.04
C ASP A 65 18.61 15.98 -11.98
N SER A 66 17.42 16.08 -11.38
CA SER A 66 16.90 15.03 -10.50
C SER A 66 16.35 13.84 -11.30
N ASP A 67 16.55 12.62 -10.81
CA ASP A 67 15.87 11.43 -11.35
C ASP A 67 14.36 11.52 -11.03
N PRO A 68 13.48 11.55 -12.04
CA PRO A 68 12.03 11.65 -11.81
C PRO A 68 11.41 10.32 -11.38
N TYR A 69 12.15 9.22 -11.35
CA TYR A 69 11.65 7.92 -10.92
C TYR A 69 11.78 7.74 -9.41
N ILE A 70 10.67 7.35 -8.79
CA ILE A 70 10.66 6.85 -7.41
C ILE A 70 10.25 5.39 -7.44
N ARG A 71 11.02 4.53 -6.77
CA ARG A 71 10.83 3.08 -6.74
C ARG A 71 10.80 2.60 -5.30
N GLY A 72 9.96 1.63 -5.02
CA GLY A 72 9.83 1.11 -3.67
C GLY A 72 8.53 0.35 -3.44
N MET A 73 8.24 0.15 -2.16
CA MET A 73 7.07 -0.60 -1.68
C MET A 73 5.95 0.35 -1.28
N LEU A 74 4.74 0.11 -1.79
CA LEU A 74 3.55 0.90 -1.50
C LEU A 74 3.12 0.68 -0.05
N VAL A 75 3.16 1.75 0.75
CA VAL A 75 2.74 1.72 2.17
C VAL A 75 1.27 2.11 2.30
N GLY A 76 0.86 3.15 1.56
CA GLY A 76 -0.45 3.77 1.73
C GLY A 76 -0.92 4.54 0.50
N THR A 77 -2.23 4.59 0.32
CA THR A 77 -2.88 5.40 -0.71
C THR A 77 -3.97 6.26 -0.08
N SER A 78 -3.69 7.55 0.06
CA SER A 78 -4.66 8.56 0.51
C SER A 78 -5.27 9.27 -0.70
N ARG A 79 -6.31 10.09 -0.47
CA ARG A 79 -7.02 10.81 -1.54
C ARG A 79 -6.08 11.64 -2.43
N ASN A 80 -5.11 12.33 -1.82
CA ASN A 80 -4.23 13.27 -2.51
C ASN A 80 -2.75 12.83 -2.52
N VAL A 81 -2.43 11.70 -1.88
CA VAL A 81 -1.06 11.30 -1.60
C VAL A 81 -0.88 9.80 -1.82
N ILE A 82 0.31 9.42 -2.28
CA ILE A 82 0.81 8.05 -2.28
C ILE A 82 2.03 7.98 -1.36
N GLU A 83 2.02 7.00 -0.45
CA GLU A 83 3.07 6.78 0.52
C GLU A 83 3.87 5.54 0.12
N ILE A 84 5.18 5.69 0.00
CA ILE A 84 6.10 4.65 -0.45
C ILE A 84 7.29 4.55 0.49
N LEU A 85 7.71 3.32 0.81
CA LEU A 85 9.03 3.05 1.37
C LEU A 85 9.97 2.84 0.19
N ASP A 86 10.86 3.79 -0.07
CA ASP A 86 11.70 3.76 -1.26
C ASP A 86 12.79 2.67 -1.20
N GLU A 87 13.49 2.47 -2.31
CA GLU A 87 14.56 1.47 -2.41
C GLU A 87 15.75 1.70 -1.46
N ASN A 88 15.88 2.90 -0.86
CA ASN A 88 16.91 3.24 0.12
C ASN A 88 16.44 3.03 1.56
N GLY A 89 15.16 2.69 1.76
CA GLY A 89 14.53 2.54 3.08
C GLY A 89 13.95 3.84 3.63
N ASP A 90 13.84 4.89 2.81
CA ASP A 90 13.26 6.17 3.22
C ASP A 90 11.75 6.18 2.96
N PHE A 91 10.99 6.63 3.97
CA PHE A 91 9.57 6.89 3.80
C PHE A 91 9.35 8.18 3.01
N ARG A 92 8.60 8.09 1.91
CA ARG A 92 8.24 9.24 1.06
C ARG A 92 6.74 9.37 0.90
N SER A 93 6.27 10.60 1.04
CA SER A 93 4.88 10.99 0.84
C SER A 93 4.80 11.87 -0.41
N ILE A 94 4.17 11.36 -1.47
CA ILE A 94 4.18 11.95 -2.81
C ILE A 94 2.79 12.46 -3.14
N ALA A 95 2.67 13.73 -3.51
CA ALA A 95 1.41 14.30 -3.94
C ALA A 95 0.97 13.69 -5.29
N ARG A 96 -0.31 13.38 -5.44
CA ARG A 96 -0.84 12.70 -6.64
C ARG A 96 -0.86 13.58 -7.88
N ASP A 97 -0.91 14.89 -7.71
CA ASP A 97 -0.96 15.89 -8.78
C ASP A 97 0.38 16.04 -9.52
N VAL A 98 1.49 15.61 -8.91
CA VAL A 98 2.81 15.59 -9.54
C VAL A 98 3.18 14.23 -10.15
N ILE A 99 2.28 13.25 -10.13
CA ILE A 99 2.52 11.91 -10.68
C ILE A 99 2.08 11.86 -12.15
N VAL A 100 2.98 11.44 -13.03
CA VAL A 100 2.73 11.21 -14.45
C VAL A 100 2.27 9.77 -14.71
N GLU A 101 2.98 8.79 -14.14
CA GLU A 101 2.68 7.36 -14.29
C GLU A 101 2.94 6.63 -12.97
N LEU A 102 2.10 5.65 -12.64
CA LEU A 102 2.38 4.64 -11.61
C LEU A 102 2.34 3.27 -12.25
N ARG A 103 3.47 2.56 -12.19
CA ARG A 103 3.66 1.23 -12.74
C ARG A 103 3.81 0.20 -11.63
N LEU A 104 2.98 -0.83 -11.69
CA LEU A 104 3.11 -2.01 -10.83
C LEU A 104 4.27 -2.91 -11.32
N ILE A 105 5.26 -3.10 -10.46
CA ILE A 105 6.43 -3.96 -10.69
C ILE A 105 6.13 -5.40 -10.27
N THR A 106 5.61 -5.62 -9.08
CA THR A 106 5.08 -6.94 -8.66
C THR A 106 4.20 -6.81 -7.43
N HIS A 107 3.29 -7.77 -7.27
CA HIS A 107 2.60 -7.95 -6.01
C HIS A 107 3.49 -8.69 -5.02
N LEU A 108 3.38 -8.34 -3.73
CA LEU A 108 3.96 -9.11 -2.63
C LEU A 108 2.89 -9.75 -1.74
N ARG A 109 1.64 -9.27 -1.82
CA ARG A 109 0.49 -9.80 -1.09
C ARG A 109 -0.56 -10.42 -1.98
N LYS A 110 -1.35 -11.31 -1.37
CA LYS A 110 -2.59 -11.81 -1.96
C LYS A 110 -3.61 -10.65 -2.10
N PRO A 111 -4.59 -10.77 -3.00
CA PRO A 111 -5.72 -9.84 -3.01
C PRO A 111 -6.37 -9.78 -1.63
N TYR A 112 -6.89 -8.61 -1.26
CA TYR A 112 -7.48 -8.34 0.06
C TYR A 112 -8.39 -9.46 0.58
N ILE A 113 -9.32 -9.95 -0.25
CA ILE A 113 -10.31 -10.96 0.13
C ILE A 113 -9.70 -12.34 0.45
N GLU A 114 -8.45 -12.57 0.04
CA GLU A 114 -7.69 -13.82 0.26
C GLU A 114 -6.57 -13.64 1.30
N ASP A 115 -6.32 -12.42 1.76
CA ASP A 115 -5.30 -12.08 2.74
C ASP A 115 -5.88 -12.15 4.16
N ARG A 116 -5.83 -13.36 4.74
CA ARG A 116 -6.34 -13.62 6.10
C ARG A 116 -5.58 -12.84 7.18
N GLU A 117 -4.29 -12.59 6.96
CA GLU A 117 -3.47 -11.84 7.91
C GLU A 117 -3.93 -10.38 7.93
N LEU A 118 -4.08 -9.76 6.76
CA LEU A 118 -4.56 -8.38 6.64
C LEU A 118 -5.97 -8.20 7.21
N LEU A 119 -6.89 -9.10 6.87
CA LEU A 119 -8.26 -9.09 7.42
C LEU A 119 -8.28 -9.19 8.95
N THR A 120 -7.39 -10.01 9.52
CA THR A 120 -7.28 -10.17 10.98
C THR A 120 -6.72 -8.91 11.62
N PHE A 121 -5.65 -8.35 11.04
CA PHE A 121 -5.03 -7.12 11.50
C PHE A 121 -6.01 -5.95 11.51
N GLU A 122 -6.75 -5.71 10.43
CA GLU A 122 -7.72 -4.60 10.36
C GLU A 122 -8.85 -4.76 11.37
N LYS A 123 -9.33 -6.00 11.58
CA LYS A 123 -10.35 -6.28 12.60
C LYS A 123 -9.85 -5.98 14.01
N GLU A 124 -8.60 -6.32 14.32
CA GLU A 124 -7.99 -5.98 15.60
C GLU A 124 -7.75 -4.49 15.75
N ASP A 125 -7.30 -3.82 14.70
CA ASP A 125 -7.04 -2.38 14.72
C ASP A 125 -8.34 -1.58 14.95
N MET A 126 -9.44 -1.96 14.29
CA MET A 126 -10.76 -1.38 14.57
C MET A 126 -11.19 -1.57 16.03
N ARG A 127 -10.94 -2.75 16.62
CA ARG A 127 -11.21 -3.00 18.05
C ARG A 127 -10.37 -2.09 18.94
N ARG A 128 -9.07 -1.93 18.66
CA ARG A 128 -8.18 -1.04 19.42
C ARG A 128 -8.65 0.41 19.38
N ARG A 129 -9.02 0.92 18.19
CA ARG A 129 -9.55 2.28 18.03
C ARG A 129 -10.86 2.49 18.78
N SER A 130 -11.78 1.52 18.73
CA SER A 130 -13.03 1.56 19.50
C SER A 130 -12.77 1.62 21.01
N ASN A 131 -11.87 0.77 21.52
CA ASN A 131 -11.54 0.75 22.95
C ASN A 131 -10.89 2.06 23.42
N LEU A 132 -10.04 2.67 22.58
CA LEU A 132 -9.43 3.97 22.87
C LEU A 132 -10.47 5.09 22.91
N HIS A 133 -11.43 5.09 21.98
CA HIS A 133 -12.52 6.07 21.97
C HIS A 133 -13.40 5.94 23.22
N GLU A 134 -13.78 4.72 23.58
CA GLU A 134 -14.56 4.44 24.80
C GLU A 134 -13.82 4.85 26.07
N ALA A 135 -12.50 4.63 26.13
CA ALA A 135 -11.67 5.08 27.25
C ALA A 135 -11.58 6.62 27.32
N ALA A 136 -11.49 7.30 26.17
CA ALA A 136 -11.49 8.76 26.10
C ALA A 136 -12.84 9.35 26.54
N GLU A 137 -13.97 8.77 26.12
CA GLU A 137 -15.31 9.18 26.56
C GLU A 137 -15.49 9.01 28.07
N ARG A 138 -15.09 7.86 28.64
CA ARG A 138 -15.13 7.65 30.10
C ARG A 138 -14.28 8.65 30.89
N GLN A 139 -13.19 9.14 30.31
CA GLN A 139 -12.36 10.18 30.93
C GLN A 139 -12.96 11.58 30.78
N ALA A 140 -13.71 11.84 29.70
CA ALA A 140 -14.41 13.10 29.47
C ALA A 140 -15.65 13.24 30.36
N ASP A 141 -16.46 12.17 30.51
CA ASP A 141 -17.64 12.14 31.38
C ASP A 141 -17.29 12.23 32.88
N GLY A 142 -16.02 12.06 33.25
CA GLY A 142 -15.54 12.25 34.62
C GLY A 142 -15.20 13.71 34.99
N ARG A 143 -15.40 14.67 34.07
CA ARG A 143 -14.96 16.06 34.23
C ARG A 143 -16.00 17.09 33.77
N ASP A 144 -17.23 17.01 34.26
CA ASP A 144 -18.05 18.18 34.65
C ASP A 144 -19.41 17.75 35.18
N ASP A 145 -19.58 17.84 36.50
CA ASP A 145 -20.90 17.82 37.15
C ASP A 145 -20.85 18.73 38.39
N ASN A 146 -20.35 19.95 38.22
CA ASN A 146 -20.36 20.97 39.28
C ASN A 146 -20.62 22.37 38.76
N HIS A 147 -21.67 22.53 37.94
CA HIS A 147 -22.31 23.82 37.68
C HIS A 147 -23.80 23.74 38.05
N VAL A 148 -24.05 23.72 39.36
CA VAL A 148 -25.33 24.15 39.93
C VAL A 148 -25.42 25.66 39.70
N TRP A 149 -26.45 26.09 38.97
CA TRP A 149 -26.83 27.49 38.85
C TRP A 149 -27.47 27.92 40.18
N ASP A 150 -26.87 28.90 40.86
CA ASP A 150 -27.49 29.84 41.79
C ASP A 150 -26.75 31.18 41.71
#